data_AF-A0A8J8F8X4-F1
#
_entry.id   AF-A0A8J8F8X4-F1
#
_cell.length_a   1.000
_cell.length_b   1.000
_cell.length_c   1.000
_cell.angle_alpha   90.00
_cell.angle_beta   90.00
_cell.angle_gamma   90.00
#
_symmetry.space_group_name_H-M   'P 1'
#
loop_
_entity.id
_entity.type
_entity.pdbx_description
1 polymer ?
#
loop_
_entity_poly.entity_id
_entity_poly.type
_entity_poly.pdbx_seq_one_letter_code
_entity_poly.pdbx_strand_id
1 'polypeptide(L)'
;MIIGTIKILKKKIEKRKKAWKKNLLIPECKTIKAINRYNGNLYSELSLDIKEQLQSDEIDNVLIVSALMGILSPTDLIPDYELMMSDKSPNNRKVWVSWRETFAIEEVKQPLQKIFSKFDYVYCLMSTTTGYVDSVAELLFDRSSYCIIPQESGQTNKLRSWGSVLNEVLLNGFNSPDEVKKVAETYNCKMVELDNRKTPIYRDGYQKIRLPFNSEKVVSIQKPRELGGVKMSKYYGIEKHLRNSQKQIETLSYDEIERILGFSLPASAYKYRAWWSRDRSGGHPHANAWLNAGWEVSPVELGKIITFRRVGKAKSPEENISISQGVQSSTTPEIGIEDIPELIRKLSKLNDEGIITKEEFEKKKKELLDRL
;
A
#
# COMPACT_ATOMS: atom_id res chain seq x y z
N MET A 1 -37.92 -21.11 -5.90
CA MET A 1 -36.76 -20.24 -5.56
C MET A 1 -35.77 -20.92 -4.58
N ILE A 2 -36.24 -21.55 -3.50
CA ILE A 2 -35.40 -22.15 -2.43
C ILE A 2 -34.48 -23.29 -2.91
N ILE A 3 -34.97 -24.20 -3.77
CA ILE A 3 -34.18 -25.33 -4.31
C ILE A 3 -32.99 -24.84 -5.16
N GLY A 4 -33.17 -23.76 -5.92
CA GLY A 4 -32.10 -23.14 -6.72
C GLY A 4 -30.97 -22.58 -5.84
N THR A 5 -31.33 -21.91 -4.74
CA THR A 5 -30.36 -21.38 -3.76
C THR A 5 -29.57 -22.50 -3.08
N ILE A 6 -30.22 -23.61 -2.70
CA ILE A 6 -29.55 -24.77 -2.10
C ILE A 6 -28.57 -25.41 -3.08
N LYS A 7 -28.94 -25.54 -4.37
CA LYS A 7 -28.06 -26.10 -5.41
C LYS A 7 -26.81 -25.23 -5.62
N ILE A 8 -26.97 -23.90 -5.62
CA ILE A 8 -25.85 -22.95 -5.72
C ILE A 8 -24.94 -23.04 -4.50
N LEU A 9 -25.50 -23.13 -3.29
CA LEU A 9 -24.73 -23.27 -2.05
C LEU A 9 -23.92 -24.58 -2.03
N LYS A 10 -24.54 -25.71 -2.38
CA LYS A 10 -23.85 -27.01 -2.49
C LYS A 10 -22.66 -26.94 -3.45
N LYS A 11 -22.85 -26.36 -4.64
CA LYS A 11 -21.77 -26.17 -5.63
C LYS A 11 -20.64 -25.28 -5.10
N LYS A 12 -20.96 -24.20 -4.36
CA LYS A 12 -19.97 -23.34 -3.72
C LYS A 12 -19.16 -24.07 -2.64
N ILE A 13 -19.82 -24.89 -1.82
CA ILE A 13 -19.17 -25.70 -0.78
C ILE A 13 -18.24 -26.72 -1.42
N GLU A 14 -18.69 -27.41 -2.46
CA GLU A 14 -17.89 -28.41 -3.18
C GLU A 14 -16.64 -27.80 -3.82
N LYS A 15 -16.78 -26.63 -4.48
CA LYS A 15 -15.63 -25.88 -5.00
C LYS A 15 -14.62 -25.54 -3.90
N ARG A 16 -15.08 -25.05 -2.75
CA ARG A 16 -14.20 -24.72 -1.61
C ARG A 16 -13.51 -25.97 -1.06
N LYS A 17 -14.21 -27.09 -0.95
CA LYS A 17 -13.62 -28.37 -0.53
C LYS A 17 -12.52 -28.83 -1.49
N LYS A 18 -12.73 -28.68 -2.80
CA LYS A 18 -11.72 -29.00 -3.81
C LYS A 18 -10.47 -28.12 -3.67
N ALA A 19 -10.65 -26.80 -3.56
CA ALA A 19 -9.55 -25.86 -3.35
C ALA A 19 -8.78 -26.16 -2.05
N TRP A 20 -9.49 -26.47 -0.96
CA TRP A 20 -8.87 -26.82 0.32
C TRP A 20 -8.03 -28.09 0.22
N LYS A 21 -8.57 -29.17 -0.38
CA LYS A 21 -7.82 -30.42 -0.60
C LYS A 21 -6.56 -30.18 -1.45
N LYS A 22 -6.66 -29.35 -2.48
CA LYS A 22 -5.51 -28.98 -3.31
C LYS A 22 -4.45 -28.25 -2.50
N ASN A 23 -4.85 -27.27 -1.68
CA ASN A 23 -3.92 -26.45 -0.91
C ASN A 23 -3.24 -27.22 0.23
N LEU A 24 -3.86 -28.29 0.76
CA LEU A 24 -3.20 -29.17 1.74
C LEU A 24 -1.93 -29.83 1.18
N LEU A 25 -1.81 -29.96 -0.14
CA LEU A 25 -0.66 -30.58 -0.81
C LEU A 25 0.45 -29.58 -1.17
N ILE A 26 0.32 -28.30 -0.81
CA ILE A 26 1.32 -27.26 -1.13
C ILE A 26 2.74 -27.64 -0.65
N PRO A 27 2.95 -28.16 0.58
CA PRO A 27 4.30 -28.50 1.04
C PRO A 27 4.99 -29.62 0.23
N GLU A 28 4.21 -30.44 -0.49
CA GLU A 28 4.69 -31.63 -1.20
C GLU A 28 4.69 -31.44 -2.73
N CYS A 29 4.07 -30.36 -3.23
CA CYS A 29 3.86 -30.20 -4.66
C CYS A 29 5.08 -29.58 -5.36
N LYS A 30 5.29 -30.00 -6.62
CA LYS A 30 6.37 -29.44 -7.44
C LYS A 30 6.15 -27.96 -7.73
N THR A 31 7.22 -27.19 -7.60
CA THR A 31 7.23 -25.79 -7.98
C THR A 31 7.64 -25.62 -9.44
N ILE A 32 7.00 -24.68 -10.15
CA ILE A 32 7.38 -24.27 -11.52
C ILE A 32 7.37 -22.75 -11.61
N LYS A 33 7.99 -22.17 -12.64
CA LYS A 33 8.01 -20.72 -12.87
C LYS A 33 6.60 -20.12 -12.88
N ALA A 34 6.43 -18.96 -12.27
CA ALA A 34 5.14 -18.28 -12.11
C ALA A 34 4.41 -18.09 -13.45
N ILE A 35 5.13 -17.66 -14.49
CA ILE A 35 4.57 -17.49 -15.85
C ILE A 35 4.01 -18.78 -16.47
N ASN A 36 4.54 -19.94 -16.06
CA ASN A 36 4.07 -21.26 -16.51
C ASN A 36 2.98 -21.84 -15.60
N ARG A 37 2.84 -21.33 -14.38
CA ARG A 37 1.82 -21.79 -13.44
C ARG A 37 0.48 -21.11 -13.67
N TYR A 38 0.46 -19.82 -13.98
CA TYR A 38 -0.78 -19.10 -14.20
C TYR A 38 -1.30 -19.28 -15.63
N ASN A 39 -2.56 -19.65 -15.77
CA ASN A 39 -3.19 -19.99 -17.05
C ASN A 39 -4.55 -19.30 -17.28
N GLY A 40 -4.85 -18.23 -16.53
CA GLY A 40 -6.07 -17.45 -16.71
C GLY A 40 -6.07 -16.66 -18.03
N ASN A 41 -7.21 -16.02 -18.34
CA ASN A 41 -7.42 -15.30 -19.61
C ASN A 41 -6.31 -14.30 -19.99
N LEU A 42 -5.67 -13.65 -19.02
CA LEU A 42 -4.54 -12.75 -19.31
C LEU A 42 -3.37 -13.53 -19.94
N TYR A 43 -3.02 -14.67 -19.36
CA TYR A 43 -1.88 -15.48 -19.77
C TYR A 43 -2.16 -16.27 -21.06
N SER A 44 -3.42 -16.60 -21.36
CA SER A 44 -3.77 -17.30 -22.61
C SER A 44 -3.58 -16.43 -23.85
N GLU A 45 -3.64 -15.12 -23.71
CA GLU A 45 -3.53 -14.14 -24.81
C GLU A 45 -2.09 -13.70 -25.09
N LEU A 46 -1.12 -14.07 -24.24
CA LEU A 46 0.28 -13.79 -24.50
C LEU A 46 0.82 -14.74 -25.57
N SER A 47 1.53 -14.19 -26.56
CA SER A 47 2.21 -14.95 -27.62
C SER A 47 3.28 -15.86 -27.03
N LEU A 48 3.72 -16.85 -27.82
CA LEU A 48 4.81 -17.74 -27.43
C LEU A 48 6.10 -16.94 -27.20
N ASP A 49 6.43 -16.03 -28.10
CA ASP A 49 7.63 -15.17 -28.01
C ASP A 49 7.66 -14.39 -26.69
N ILE A 50 6.55 -13.73 -26.31
CA ILE A 50 6.47 -12.99 -25.04
C ILE A 50 6.60 -13.93 -23.84
N LYS A 51 5.97 -15.11 -23.89
CA LYS A 51 6.10 -16.10 -22.81
C LYS A 51 7.52 -16.63 -22.67
N GLU A 52 8.24 -16.82 -23.77
CA GLU A 52 9.64 -17.26 -23.76
C GLU A 52 10.56 -16.19 -23.18
N GLN A 53 10.38 -14.93 -23.60
CA GLN A 53 11.15 -13.79 -23.06
C GLN A 53 10.89 -13.55 -21.56
N LEU A 54 9.65 -13.69 -21.11
CA LEU A 54 9.31 -13.64 -19.68
C LEU A 54 9.87 -14.84 -18.91
N GLN A 55 10.03 -16.00 -19.56
CA GLN A 55 10.62 -17.18 -18.93
C GLN A 55 12.15 -17.10 -18.85
N SER A 56 12.81 -16.34 -19.72
CA SER A 56 14.26 -16.17 -19.76
C SER A 56 14.75 -14.92 -19.02
N ASP A 57 13.85 -14.13 -18.40
CA ASP A 57 14.12 -12.80 -17.83
C ASP A 57 14.64 -11.79 -18.87
N GLU A 58 14.38 -12.00 -20.17
CA GLU A 58 14.66 -11.01 -21.23
C GLU A 58 13.72 -9.81 -21.13
N ILE A 59 12.46 -10.05 -20.76
CA ILE A 59 11.52 -9.01 -20.31
C ILE A 59 11.52 -9.01 -18.77
N ASP A 60 12.10 -7.98 -18.18
CA ASP A 60 12.27 -7.84 -16.72
C ASP A 60 11.38 -6.76 -16.08
N ASN A 61 10.51 -6.13 -16.87
CA ASN A 61 9.62 -5.04 -16.46
C ASN A 61 8.17 -5.50 -16.19
N VAL A 62 7.95 -6.82 -15.99
CA VAL A 62 6.65 -7.41 -15.65
C VAL A 62 6.73 -8.09 -14.29
N LEU A 63 5.75 -7.80 -13.43
CA LEU A 63 5.59 -8.45 -12.12
C LEU A 63 4.20 -9.07 -12.00
N ILE A 64 4.10 -10.18 -11.26
CA ILE A 64 2.85 -10.90 -11.01
C ILE A 64 2.43 -10.70 -9.56
N VAL A 65 1.17 -10.31 -9.35
CA VAL A 65 0.57 -10.23 -8.01
C VAL A 65 -0.13 -11.55 -7.69
N SER A 66 0.48 -12.35 -6.82
CA SER A 66 0.04 -13.65 -6.32
C SER A 66 -0.73 -13.54 -5.00
N ALA A 67 -1.88 -14.22 -4.93
CA ALA A 67 -2.64 -14.30 -3.68
C ALA A 67 -1.92 -15.05 -2.56
N LEU A 68 -1.05 -16.01 -2.89
CA LEU A 68 -0.31 -16.81 -1.90
C LEU A 68 1.07 -16.24 -1.59
N MET A 69 1.75 -15.65 -2.59
CA MET A 69 3.16 -15.28 -2.47
C MET A 69 3.44 -13.78 -2.56
N GLY A 70 2.44 -12.94 -2.82
CA GLY A 70 2.63 -11.50 -2.93
C GLY A 70 3.14 -11.10 -4.33
N ILE A 71 4.15 -10.24 -4.41
CA ILE A 71 4.71 -9.80 -5.70
C ILE A 71 5.82 -10.76 -6.14
N LEU A 72 5.75 -11.22 -7.39
CA LEU A 72 6.65 -12.21 -7.96
C LEU A 72 7.22 -11.75 -9.31
N SER A 73 8.42 -12.21 -9.62
CA SER A 73 8.95 -12.30 -10.98
C SER A 73 8.25 -13.42 -11.77
N PRO A 74 8.08 -13.29 -13.10
CA PRO A 74 7.72 -14.39 -14.00
C PRO A 74 8.52 -15.69 -13.79
N THR A 75 9.80 -15.57 -13.39
CA THR A 75 10.73 -16.70 -13.21
C THR A 75 10.71 -17.33 -11.83
N ASP A 76 9.99 -16.75 -10.85
CA ASP A 76 9.90 -17.30 -9.50
C ASP A 76 9.22 -18.67 -9.48
N LEU A 77 9.80 -19.62 -8.74
CA LEU A 77 9.24 -20.96 -8.58
C LEU A 77 8.11 -20.97 -7.56
N ILE A 78 6.91 -21.31 -7.98
CA ILE A 78 5.72 -21.33 -7.09
C ILE A 78 5.05 -22.69 -7.04
N PRO A 79 4.44 -23.08 -5.89
CA PRO A 79 3.69 -24.32 -5.72
C PRO A 79 2.30 -24.24 -6.36
N ASP A 80 1.70 -25.40 -6.65
CA ASP A 80 0.37 -25.42 -7.24
C ASP A 80 -0.67 -25.19 -6.15
N TYR A 81 -1.49 -24.15 -6.28
CA TYR A 81 -2.44 -23.72 -5.27
C TYR A 81 -3.73 -23.18 -5.91
N GLU A 82 -4.80 -23.10 -5.11
CA GLU A 82 -6.06 -22.45 -5.46
C GLU A 82 -6.45 -21.46 -4.35
N LEU A 83 -6.09 -20.19 -4.56
CA LEU A 83 -6.38 -19.08 -3.66
C LEU A 83 -6.52 -17.79 -4.48
N MET A 84 -7.53 -16.99 -4.17
CA MET A 84 -7.74 -15.68 -4.77
C MET A 84 -7.58 -14.56 -3.74
N MET A 85 -7.21 -13.37 -4.21
CA MET A 85 -7.15 -12.15 -3.38
C MET A 85 -8.47 -11.87 -2.63
N SER A 86 -9.61 -12.21 -3.24
CA SER A 86 -10.94 -12.02 -2.66
C SER A 86 -11.41 -13.15 -1.74
N ASP A 87 -10.62 -14.20 -1.54
CA ASP A 87 -10.94 -15.26 -0.57
C ASP A 87 -10.79 -14.74 0.86
N LYS A 88 -11.45 -15.42 1.80
CA LYS A 88 -11.41 -15.11 3.23
C LYS A 88 -10.46 -16.08 3.92
N SER A 89 -9.53 -15.53 4.68
CA SER A 89 -8.67 -16.27 5.60
C SER A 89 -9.45 -16.74 6.83
N PRO A 90 -8.89 -17.62 7.69
CA PRO A 90 -9.58 -18.17 8.86
C PRO A 90 -10.15 -17.13 9.83
N ASN A 91 -9.52 -15.95 9.93
CA ASN A 91 -10.00 -14.83 10.75
C ASN A 91 -11.07 -13.97 10.03
N ASN A 92 -11.68 -14.48 8.96
CA ASN A 92 -12.70 -13.82 8.14
C ASN A 92 -12.22 -12.56 7.39
N ARG A 93 -10.90 -12.29 7.35
CA ARG A 93 -10.33 -11.17 6.59
C ARG A 93 -10.02 -11.59 5.16
N LYS A 94 -10.19 -10.67 4.21
CA LYS A 94 -9.83 -10.90 2.81
C LYS A 94 -8.30 -11.01 2.65
N VAL A 95 -7.84 -11.90 1.77
CA VAL A 95 -6.41 -12.10 1.52
C VAL A 95 -5.72 -10.81 1.09
N TRP A 96 -6.34 -10.03 0.20
CA TRP A 96 -5.78 -8.75 -0.25
C TRP A 96 -5.56 -7.73 0.87
N VAL A 97 -6.35 -7.76 1.95
CA VAL A 97 -6.17 -6.84 3.08
C VAL A 97 -4.89 -7.19 3.83
N SER A 98 -4.60 -8.49 3.96
CA SER A 98 -3.37 -8.97 4.60
C SER A 98 -2.15 -8.56 3.78
N TRP A 99 -2.22 -8.67 2.44
CA TRP A 99 -1.15 -8.20 1.56
C TRP A 99 -0.97 -6.69 1.60
N ARG A 100 -2.06 -5.92 1.60
CA ARG A 100 -1.99 -4.45 1.73
C ARG A 100 -1.26 -4.04 3.00
N GLU A 101 -1.59 -4.65 4.14
CA GLU A 101 -0.90 -4.40 5.41
C GLU A 101 0.56 -4.87 5.36
N THR A 102 0.83 -6.02 4.74
CA THR A 102 2.18 -6.55 4.60
C THR A 102 3.07 -5.64 3.75
N PHE A 103 2.57 -5.11 2.64
CA PHE A 103 3.31 -4.17 1.79
C PHE A 103 3.43 -2.76 2.40
N ALA A 104 2.67 -2.46 3.45
CA ALA A 104 2.82 -1.23 4.24
C ALA A 104 3.94 -1.34 5.28
N ILE A 105 4.36 -2.56 5.65
CA ILE A 105 5.50 -2.80 6.54
C ILE A 105 6.76 -2.37 5.81
N GLU A 106 7.56 -1.50 6.44
CA GLU A 106 8.65 -0.86 5.72
C GLU A 106 9.72 -1.85 5.23
N GLU A 107 10.05 -2.84 6.05
CA GLU A 107 11.03 -3.88 5.71
C GLU A 107 10.66 -4.61 4.40
N VAL A 108 9.37 -4.70 4.09
CA VAL A 108 8.85 -5.26 2.82
C VAL A 108 8.74 -4.17 1.75
N LYS A 109 8.27 -2.98 2.12
CA LYS A 109 8.01 -1.86 1.22
C LYS A 109 9.27 -1.33 0.54
N GLN A 110 10.35 -1.14 1.29
CA GLN A 110 11.58 -0.50 0.80
C GLN A 110 12.26 -1.26 -0.36
N PRO A 111 12.48 -2.58 -0.27
CA PRO A 111 13.00 -3.35 -1.39
C PRO A 111 12.12 -3.23 -2.64
N LEU A 112 10.80 -3.31 -2.48
CA LEU A 112 9.85 -3.21 -3.58
C LEU A 112 9.85 -1.80 -4.20
N GLN A 113 9.86 -0.74 -3.39
CA GLN A 113 9.97 0.63 -3.87
C GLN A 113 11.27 0.90 -4.64
N LYS A 114 12.37 0.24 -4.25
CA LYS A 114 13.62 0.29 -5.01
C LYS A 114 13.49 -0.39 -6.37
N ILE A 115 12.77 -1.51 -6.47
CA ILE A 115 12.44 -2.13 -7.76
C ILE A 115 11.62 -1.16 -8.61
N PHE A 116 10.53 -0.61 -8.06
CA PHE A 116 9.67 0.34 -8.78
C PHE A 116 10.38 1.65 -9.15
N SER A 117 11.45 2.04 -8.45
CA SER A 117 12.23 3.25 -8.80
C SER A 117 12.96 3.18 -10.13
N LYS A 118 13.09 1.98 -10.71
CA LYS A 118 13.68 1.78 -12.03
C LYS A 118 12.72 2.16 -13.17
N PHE A 119 11.44 2.35 -12.86
CA PHE A 119 10.39 2.55 -13.85
C PHE A 119 9.69 3.89 -13.63
N ASP A 120 9.51 4.65 -14.71
CA ASP A 120 8.82 5.93 -14.67
C ASP A 120 7.30 5.76 -14.46
N TYR A 121 6.74 4.67 -15.01
CA TYR A 121 5.32 4.38 -15.02
C TYR A 121 5.04 2.94 -14.58
N VAL A 122 3.93 2.75 -13.87
CA VAL A 122 3.45 1.41 -13.47
C VAL A 122 2.04 1.18 -14.01
N TYR A 123 1.85 0.08 -14.74
CA TYR A 123 0.56 -0.28 -15.34
C TYR A 123 -0.01 -1.53 -14.67
N CYS A 124 -1.17 -1.39 -14.03
CA CYS A 124 -1.91 -2.47 -13.39
C CYS A 124 -2.90 -3.09 -14.37
N LEU A 125 -2.56 -4.24 -14.94
CA LEU A 125 -3.43 -5.06 -15.79
C LEU A 125 -4.09 -6.19 -14.97
N MET A 126 -4.80 -5.80 -13.92
CA MET A 126 -5.40 -6.71 -12.95
C MET A 126 -6.74 -6.19 -12.44
N SER A 127 -7.49 -7.05 -11.76
CA SER A 127 -8.86 -6.73 -11.33
C SER A 127 -8.92 -5.69 -10.22
N THR A 128 -9.72 -4.64 -10.45
CA THR A 128 -10.09 -3.60 -9.49
C THR A 128 -11.25 -4.00 -8.56
N THR A 129 -11.87 -5.17 -8.77
CA THR A 129 -13.06 -5.62 -8.04
C THR A 129 -12.80 -6.81 -7.12
N THR A 130 -11.64 -7.45 -7.24
CA THR A 130 -11.28 -8.65 -6.48
C THR A 130 -10.11 -8.45 -5.52
N GLY A 131 -9.69 -7.20 -5.31
CA GLY A 131 -8.68 -6.81 -4.33
C GLY A 131 -7.23 -6.84 -4.82
N TYR A 132 -6.97 -7.20 -6.08
CA TYR A 132 -5.59 -7.22 -6.60
C TYR A 132 -4.99 -5.81 -6.62
N VAL A 133 -5.67 -4.84 -7.23
CA VAL A 133 -5.22 -3.43 -7.22
C VAL A 133 -5.16 -2.89 -5.79
N ASP A 134 -6.17 -3.15 -4.97
CA ASP A 134 -6.21 -2.69 -3.58
C ASP A 134 -5.05 -3.21 -2.72
N SER A 135 -4.54 -4.42 -3.03
CA SER A 135 -3.41 -5.00 -2.29
C SER A 135 -2.12 -4.21 -2.48
N VAL A 136 -1.88 -3.64 -3.66
CA VAL A 136 -0.63 -2.93 -3.99
C VAL A 136 -0.78 -1.41 -4.04
N ALA A 137 -1.99 -0.88 -3.85
CA ALA A 137 -2.28 0.55 -4.00
C ALA A 137 -1.34 1.43 -3.17
N GLU A 138 -1.09 1.08 -1.90
CA GLU A 138 -0.23 1.85 -1.01
C GLU A 138 1.25 1.86 -1.45
N LEU A 139 1.71 0.76 -2.02
CA LEU A 139 3.07 0.62 -2.54
C LEU A 139 3.32 1.51 -3.77
N LEU A 140 2.25 1.81 -4.52
CA LEU A 140 2.28 2.58 -5.76
C LEU A 140 1.84 4.04 -5.58
N PHE A 141 1.62 4.49 -4.34
CA PHE A 141 1.02 5.79 -4.04
C PHE A 141 1.82 7.00 -4.50
N ASP A 142 3.15 6.91 -4.46
CA ASP A 142 4.07 7.97 -4.84
C ASP A 142 4.56 7.85 -6.29
N ARG A 143 3.88 7.02 -7.10
CA ARG A 143 4.27 6.70 -8.47
C ARG A 143 3.20 7.10 -9.47
N SER A 144 3.64 7.41 -10.69
CA SER A 144 2.75 7.55 -11.86
C SER A 144 2.22 6.18 -12.25
N SER A 145 1.11 5.79 -11.62
CA SER A 145 0.52 4.46 -11.72
C SER A 145 -0.86 4.51 -12.37
N TYR A 146 -1.16 3.54 -13.22
CA TYR A 146 -2.39 3.47 -13.98
C TYR A 146 -3.03 2.09 -13.88
N CYS A 147 -4.35 2.03 -13.88
CA CYS A 147 -5.13 0.81 -14.02
C CYS A 147 -5.71 0.74 -15.42
N ILE A 148 -5.58 -0.44 -16.04
CA ILE A 148 -6.28 -0.76 -17.28
C ILE A 148 -7.59 -1.45 -16.89
N ILE A 149 -8.73 -0.84 -17.19
CA ILE A 149 -10.05 -1.37 -16.85
C ILE A 149 -10.84 -1.70 -18.12
N PRO A 150 -11.49 -2.87 -18.24
CA PRO A 150 -12.40 -3.15 -19.35
C PRO A 150 -13.56 -2.15 -19.37
N GLN A 151 -13.96 -1.67 -20.54
CA GLN A 151 -15.16 -0.86 -20.70
C GLN A 151 -16.38 -1.77 -20.82
N GLU A 152 -17.43 -1.50 -20.04
CA GLU A 152 -18.73 -2.17 -20.18
C GLU A 152 -19.38 -1.75 -21.50
N SER A 153 -19.23 -2.57 -22.54
CA SER A 153 -20.14 -2.50 -23.69
C SER A 153 -21.35 -3.37 -23.35
N GLY A 154 -22.57 -2.88 -23.61
CA GLY A 154 -23.82 -3.62 -23.40
C GLY A 154 -23.98 -4.91 -24.23
N GLN A 155 -22.89 -5.40 -24.83
CA GLN A 155 -22.79 -6.71 -25.46
C GLN A 155 -22.04 -7.66 -24.52
N THR A 156 -22.75 -8.70 -24.09
CA THR A 156 -22.36 -9.70 -23.09
C THR A 156 -21.15 -10.57 -23.44
N ASN A 157 -20.32 -10.21 -24.43
CA ASN A 157 -19.33 -11.14 -24.97
C ASN A 157 -17.99 -10.55 -25.48
N LYS A 158 -17.64 -9.27 -25.27
CA LYS A 158 -16.27 -8.82 -25.56
C LYS A 158 -15.35 -9.11 -24.38
N LEU A 159 -14.44 -10.06 -24.62
CA LEU A 159 -13.54 -10.68 -23.65
C LEU A 159 -12.66 -9.66 -22.92
N ARG A 160 -12.40 -9.95 -21.64
CA ARG A 160 -11.42 -9.25 -20.80
C ARG A 160 -10.06 -9.24 -21.51
N SER A 161 -9.54 -8.08 -21.86
CA SER A 161 -8.48 -7.93 -22.86
C SER A 161 -7.11 -7.55 -22.30
N TRP A 162 -6.90 -7.65 -20.97
CA TRP A 162 -5.60 -7.35 -20.35
C TRP A 162 -4.43 -8.10 -20.96
N GLY A 163 -4.62 -9.37 -21.32
CA GLY A 163 -3.58 -10.17 -21.93
C GLY A 163 -3.19 -9.64 -23.31
N SER A 164 -4.17 -9.29 -24.14
CA SER A 164 -3.92 -8.70 -25.46
C SER A 164 -3.26 -7.32 -25.37
N VAL A 165 -3.68 -6.48 -24.40
CA VAL A 165 -3.02 -5.19 -24.12
C VAL A 165 -1.56 -5.40 -23.70
N LEU A 166 -1.30 -6.29 -22.73
CA LEU A 166 0.06 -6.59 -22.27
C LEU A 166 0.92 -7.12 -23.42
N ASN A 167 0.39 -8.04 -24.21
CA ASN A 167 1.08 -8.63 -25.36
C ASN A 167 1.49 -7.57 -26.38
N GLU A 168 0.57 -6.69 -26.78
CA GLU A 168 0.85 -5.65 -27.78
C GLU A 168 1.83 -4.59 -27.26
N VAL A 169 1.70 -4.19 -25.99
CA VAL A 169 2.63 -3.25 -25.34
C VAL A 169 4.05 -3.81 -25.32
N LEU A 170 4.22 -5.07 -24.92
CA LEU A 170 5.54 -5.71 -24.86
C LEU A 170 6.15 -5.95 -26.24
N LEU A 171 5.37 -6.44 -27.20
CA LEU A 171 5.86 -6.71 -28.58
C LEU A 171 6.38 -5.45 -29.28
N ASN A 172 5.78 -4.30 -29.00
CA ASN A 172 6.14 -3.03 -29.65
C ASN A 172 7.05 -2.15 -28.77
N GLY A 173 7.41 -2.59 -27.56
CA GLY A 173 8.23 -1.81 -26.63
C GLY A 173 7.57 -0.51 -26.16
N PHE A 174 6.24 -0.42 -26.23
CA PHE A 174 5.50 0.75 -25.79
C PHE A 174 5.61 0.91 -24.27
N ASN A 175 5.90 2.12 -23.80
CA ASN A 175 6.18 2.35 -22.39
C ASN A 175 5.67 3.70 -21.87
N SER A 176 5.27 4.62 -22.76
CA SER A 176 4.68 5.89 -22.34
C SER A 176 3.17 5.75 -22.06
N PRO A 177 2.59 6.58 -21.17
CA PRO A 177 1.15 6.55 -20.89
C PRO A 177 0.29 6.75 -22.14
N ASP A 178 0.70 7.59 -23.10
CA ASP A 178 -0.08 7.84 -24.30
C ASP A 178 -0.11 6.64 -25.26
N GLU A 179 1.00 5.90 -25.38
CA GLU A 179 1.05 4.67 -26.17
C GLU A 179 0.19 3.58 -25.53
N VAL A 180 0.41 3.32 -24.24
CA VAL A 180 -0.33 2.27 -23.50
C VAL A 180 -1.84 2.57 -23.49
N LYS A 181 -2.22 3.85 -23.38
CA LYS A 181 -3.62 4.28 -23.48
C LYS A 181 -4.22 3.96 -24.84
N LYS A 182 -3.52 4.26 -25.94
CA LYS A 182 -4.00 3.97 -27.30
C LYS A 182 -4.20 2.47 -27.51
N VAL A 183 -3.25 1.64 -27.06
CA VAL A 183 -3.39 0.18 -27.12
C VAL A 183 -4.59 -0.28 -26.29
N ALA A 184 -4.74 0.19 -25.06
CA ALA A 184 -5.86 -0.17 -24.21
C ALA A 184 -7.22 0.14 -24.87
N GLU A 185 -7.35 1.29 -25.52
CA GLU A 185 -8.57 1.71 -26.23
C GLU A 185 -8.91 0.77 -27.40
N THR A 186 -7.91 0.32 -28.19
CA THR A 186 -8.09 -0.69 -29.26
C THR A 186 -8.72 -1.98 -28.74
N TYR A 187 -8.39 -2.35 -27.50
CA TYR A 187 -8.88 -3.56 -26.83
C TYR A 187 -10.08 -3.33 -25.91
N ASN A 188 -10.87 -2.26 -26.13
CA ASN A 188 -12.05 -1.93 -25.33
C ASN A 188 -11.73 -1.82 -23.82
N CYS A 189 -10.54 -1.32 -23.51
CA CYS A 189 -10.13 -0.93 -22.17
C CYS A 189 -10.03 0.59 -22.07
N LYS A 190 -10.13 1.07 -20.84
CA LYS A 190 -9.85 2.45 -20.44
C LYS A 190 -8.64 2.43 -19.53
N MET A 191 -7.72 3.36 -19.73
CA MET A 191 -6.68 3.65 -18.76
C MET A 191 -7.17 4.71 -17.76
N VAL A 192 -7.01 4.42 -16.47
CA VAL A 192 -7.39 5.32 -15.37
C VAL A 192 -6.20 5.47 -14.45
N GLU A 193 -5.84 6.71 -14.12
CA GLU A 193 -4.80 6.97 -13.12
C GLU A 193 -5.24 6.42 -11.76
N LEU A 194 -4.31 5.77 -11.06
CA LEU A 194 -4.55 5.21 -9.74
C LEU A 194 -4.62 6.35 -8.70
N ASP A 195 -5.78 7.02 -8.60
CA ASP A 195 -6.03 8.02 -7.56
C ASP A 195 -6.33 7.32 -6.22
N ASN A 196 -5.30 7.13 -5.41
CA ASN A 196 -5.36 6.47 -4.11
C ASN A 196 -6.16 7.22 -3.02
N ARG A 197 -6.87 8.32 -3.36
CA ARG A 197 -7.88 8.96 -2.49
C ARG A 197 -9.31 8.50 -2.81
N LYS A 198 -9.51 7.74 -3.89
CA LYS A 198 -10.82 7.23 -4.34
C LYS A 198 -10.90 5.71 -4.35
N THR A 199 -9.98 5.00 -3.70
CA THR A 199 -10.16 3.58 -3.41
C THR A 199 -11.52 3.43 -2.71
N PRO A 200 -12.46 2.64 -3.24
CA PRO A 200 -13.81 2.58 -2.69
C PRO A 200 -13.70 2.24 -1.20
N ILE A 201 -14.37 3.04 -0.36
CA ILE A 201 -14.60 2.71 1.05
C ILE A 201 -15.35 1.37 1.04
N TYR A 202 -14.63 0.27 1.21
CA TYR A 202 -15.22 -1.05 1.25
C TYR A 202 -16.00 -1.15 2.57
N ARG A 203 -17.31 -1.06 2.49
CA ARG A 203 -18.21 -1.35 3.60
C ARG A 203 -18.37 -2.86 3.67
N ASP A 204 -17.47 -3.56 4.38
CA ASP A 204 -17.80 -4.90 4.84
C ASP A 204 -18.73 -4.77 6.06
N GLY A 205 -19.75 -5.62 6.13
CA GLY A 205 -20.91 -5.52 7.03
C GLY A 205 -20.65 -5.74 8.51
N TYR A 206 -19.43 -5.50 9.00
CA TYR A 206 -19.08 -5.54 10.42
C TYR A 206 -18.11 -4.39 10.74
N GLN A 207 -18.69 -3.31 11.30
CA GLN A 207 -18.05 -2.14 11.91
C GLN A 207 -17.08 -1.29 11.05
N LYS A 208 -17.24 0.04 11.15
CA LYS A 208 -16.21 1.03 10.80
C LYS A 208 -15.00 0.80 11.72
N ILE A 209 -14.04 0.00 11.31
CA ILE A 209 -12.75 -0.09 12.01
C ILE A 209 -11.80 0.88 11.30
N ARG A 210 -11.61 2.07 11.89
CA ARG A 210 -10.32 2.76 11.75
C ARG A 210 -9.35 1.94 12.60
N LEU A 211 -8.52 1.12 11.98
CA LEU A 211 -7.37 0.57 12.69
C LEU A 211 -6.44 1.77 13.00
N PRO A 212 -6.03 1.96 14.26
CA PRO A 212 -5.07 2.99 14.59
C PRO A 212 -3.76 2.65 13.86
N PHE A 213 -3.39 3.47 12.87
CA PHE A 213 -2.07 3.45 12.28
C PHE A 213 -1.13 4.13 13.28
N ASN A 214 -0.27 3.36 13.93
CA ASN A 214 0.90 3.89 14.60
C ASN A 214 1.95 4.18 13.52
N SER A 215 2.23 5.47 13.27
CA SER A 215 3.10 5.97 12.20
C SER A 215 4.59 5.94 12.57
N GLU A 216 5.01 5.05 13.45
CA GLU A 216 6.40 4.99 13.87
C GLU A 216 7.22 4.06 12.99
N LYS A 217 8.15 4.70 12.26
CA LYS A 217 9.21 4.14 11.40
C LYS A 217 8.66 3.61 10.07
N VAL A 218 9.05 4.10 8.90
CA VAL A 218 10.42 4.42 8.44
C VAL A 218 10.36 5.42 7.27
N VAL A 219 11.52 6.03 6.97
CA VAL A 219 11.77 7.08 5.96
C VAL A 219 12.89 6.60 5.02
N SER A 220 12.78 6.84 3.70
CA SER A 220 13.90 6.90 2.73
C SER A 220 13.86 8.24 1.96
N ILE A 221 14.62 9.29 2.33
CA ILE A 221 16.03 9.64 2.03
C ILE A 221 16.39 9.70 0.53
N GLN A 222 16.47 10.91 -0.02
CA GLN A 222 17.58 11.31 -0.91
C GLN A 222 18.69 11.92 -0.04
N LYS A 223 19.95 11.65 -0.40
CA LYS A 223 21.16 11.99 0.38
C LYS A 223 21.23 13.47 0.79
N PRO A 224 21.52 13.81 2.06
CA PRO A 224 21.76 15.20 2.49
C PRO A 224 23.22 15.62 2.25
N ARG A 225 23.42 16.92 1.96
CA ARG A 225 24.73 17.58 2.06
C ARG A 225 25.11 17.72 3.54
N GLU A 226 26.23 17.14 3.93
CA GLU A 226 26.74 17.16 5.31
C GLU A 226 27.49 18.46 5.60
N LEU A 227 27.11 19.12 6.69
CA LEU A 227 27.89 20.15 7.38
C LEU A 227 27.83 19.79 8.86
N GLY A 228 28.93 19.26 9.41
CA GLY A 228 29.07 19.00 10.84
C GLY A 228 28.21 17.86 11.42
N GLY A 229 27.90 16.81 10.64
CA GLY A 229 27.31 15.56 11.17
C GLY A 229 25.82 15.61 11.54
N VAL A 230 25.11 16.72 11.27
CA VAL A 230 23.66 16.84 11.52
C VAL A 230 22.87 16.72 10.21
N LYS A 231 21.91 15.79 10.18
CA LYS A 231 21.09 15.50 9.00
C LYS A 231 19.95 16.51 8.85
N MET A 232 20.06 17.43 7.89
CA MET A 232 19.06 18.49 7.68
C MET A 232 17.93 18.06 6.73
N SER A 233 16.73 18.60 6.94
CA SER A 233 15.57 18.45 6.03
C SER A 233 15.93 18.93 4.62
N LYS A 234 15.36 18.32 3.57
CA LYS A 234 15.50 18.81 2.20
C LYS A 234 14.96 20.23 2.01
N TYR A 235 14.08 20.69 2.90
CA TYR A 235 13.56 22.06 2.94
C TYR A 235 14.43 23.02 3.77
N TYR A 236 15.56 22.57 4.32
CA TYR A 236 16.41 23.41 5.15
C TYR A 236 16.97 24.65 4.42
N GLY A 237 17.10 24.60 3.09
CA GLY A 237 17.47 25.76 2.28
C GLY A 237 16.57 26.97 2.55
N ILE A 238 15.25 26.76 2.65
CA ILE A 238 14.31 27.85 2.94
C ILE A 238 14.36 28.27 4.40
N GLU A 239 14.57 27.32 5.33
CA GLU A 239 14.77 27.63 6.75
C GLU A 239 15.98 28.54 6.96
N LYS A 240 17.13 28.20 6.35
CA LYS A 240 18.36 28.99 6.43
C LYS A 240 18.17 30.38 5.83
N HIS A 241 17.51 30.47 4.68
CA HIS A 241 17.22 31.74 4.03
C HIS A 241 16.39 32.66 4.93
N LEU A 242 15.29 32.14 5.49
CA LEU A 242 14.40 32.91 6.37
C LEU A 242 15.02 33.23 7.73
N ARG A 243 15.87 32.35 8.29
CA ARG A 243 16.63 32.66 9.53
C ARG A 243 17.60 33.82 9.36
N ASN A 244 18.23 33.92 8.19
CA ASN A 244 19.19 34.97 7.88
C ASN A 244 18.54 36.26 7.39
N SER A 245 17.23 36.22 7.10
CA SER A 245 16.49 37.41 6.71
C SER A 245 16.20 38.32 7.90
N GLN A 246 16.60 39.58 7.79
CA GLN A 246 16.32 40.61 8.80
C GLN A 246 14.94 41.26 8.62
N LYS A 247 14.17 40.84 7.61
CA LYS A 247 12.85 41.42 7.31
C LYS A 247 11.78 40.86 8.24
N GLN A 248 10.64 41.56 8.34
CA GLN A 248 9.46 41.05 9.06
C GLN A 248 8.46 40.36 8.12
N ILE A 249 8.54 40.69 6.82
CA ILE A 249 7.74 40.10 5.74
C ILE A 249 8.71 39.81 4.58
N GLU A 250 8.65 38.61 4.04
CA GLU A 250 9.46 38.17 2.92
C GLU A 250 8.57 37.51 1.86
N THR A 251 8.62 38.03 0.65
CA THR A 251 7.81 37.55 -0.47
C THR A 251 8.71 36.90 -1.50
N LEU A 252 8.46 35.63 -1.83
CA LEU A 252 9.25 34.85 -2.77
C LEU A 252 8.35 34.26 -3.86
N SER A 253 8.79 34.29 -5.11
CA SER A 253 8.17 33.53 -6.19
C SER A 253 8.47 32.03 -6.07
N TYR A 254 7.71 31.20 -6.79
CA TYR A 254 7.94 29.75 -6.82
C TYR A 254 9.32 29.41 -7.38
N ASP A 255 9.76 30.09 -8.44
CA ASP A 255 11.10 29.89 -9.04
C ASP A 255 12.22 30.25 -8.07
N GLU A 256 12.05 31.30 -7.26
CA GLU A 256 13.03 31.67 -6.23
C GLU A 256 13.07 30.62 -5.11
N ILE A 257 11.92 30.09 -4.72
CA ILE A 257 11.83 29.01 -3.72
C ILE A 257 12.51 27.74 -4.25
N GLU A 258 12.22 27.34 -5.49
CA GLU A 258 12.85 26.19 -6.13
C GLU A 258 14.37 26.38 -6.29
N ARG A 259 14.82 27.59 -6.60
CA ARG A 259 16.25 27.94 -6.66
C ARG A 259 16.93 27.85 -5.30
N ILE A 260 16.26 28.29 -4.23
CA ILE A 260 16.75 28.17 -2.85
C ILE A 260 16.80 26.69 -2.41
N LEU A 261 15.84 25.88 -2.84
CA LEU A 261 15.72 24.46 -2.50
C LEU A 261 16.62 23.56 -3.35
N GLY A 262 16.95 23.97 -4.58
CA GLY A 262 17.73 23.17 -5.53
C GLY A 262 16.93 22.04 -6.19
N PHE A 263 15.60 22.05 -6.08
CA PHE A 263 14.70 21.10 -6.73
C PHE A 263 13.34 21.75 -6.99
N SER A 264 12.61 21.22 -7.98
CA SER A 264 11.26 21.69 -8.28
C SER A 264 10.24 21.24 -7.25
N LEU A 265 9.39 22.18 -6.82
CA LEU A 265 8.30 21.94 -5.89
C LEU A 265 7.29 20.96 -6.50
N PRO A 266 6.67 20.10 -5.69
CA PRO A 266 5.66 19.18 -6.17
C PRO A 266 4.45 19.96 -6.73
N ALA A 267 3.75 19.39 -7.71
CA ALA A 267 2.56 20.00 -8.33
C ALA A 267 1.48 20.42 -7.31
N SER A 268 1.45 19.80 -6.12
CA SER A 268 0.56 20.18 -5.02
C SER A 268 0.84 21.57 -4.45
N ALA A 269 2.10 22.03 -4.44
CA ALA A 269 2.47 23.36 -3.97
C ALA A 269 1.87 24.46 -4.86
N TYR A 270 1.71 24.19 -6.15
CA TYR A 270 1.09 25.08 -7.13
C TYR A 270 -0.44 25.04 -7.11
N LYS A 271 -1.02 23.87 -6.81
CA LYS A 271 -2.46 23.62 -6.94
C LYS A 271 -3.27 23.88 -5.66
N TYR A 272 -2.66 23.76 -4.47
CA TYR A 272 -3.42 23.77 -3.21
C TYR A 272 -2.84 24.73 -2.17
N ARG A 273 -3.64 25.73 -1.75
CA ARG A 273 -3.30 26.65 -0.64
C ARG A 273 -2.96 25.92 0.65
N ALA A 274 -3.61 24.77 0.90
CA ALA A 274 -3.40 23.95 2.08
C ALA A 274 -1.95 23.42 2.20
N TRP A 275 -1.22 23.28 1.09
CA TRP A 275 0.20 22.90 1.10
C TRP A 275 1.07 23.96 1.80
N TRP A 276 0.66 25.22 1.75
CA TRP A 276 1.32 26.34 2.41
C TRP A 276 0.72 26.66 3.79
N SER A 277 -0.31 25.92 4.20
CA SER A 277 -1.08 26.21 5.42
C SER A 277 -0.37 25.75 6.69
N ARG A 278 -0.69 26.43 7.78
CA ARG A 278 -0.26 26.14 9.14
C ARG A 278 -1.11 25.00 9.70
N ASP A 279 -0.69 23.76 9.52
CA ASP A 279 -1.23 22.70 10.38
C ASP A 279 -0.38 22.60 11.65
N ARG A 280 -1.01 22.88 12.81
CA ARG A 280 -0.34 22.97 14.13
C ARG A 280 -0.01 21.58 14.71
N SER A 281 -0.26 20.51 13.97
CA SER A 281 -0.03 19.11 14.32
C SER A 281 1.38 18.60 13.94
N GLY A 282 2.34 19.49 13.64
CA GLY A 282 3.78 19.24 13.75
C GLY A 282 4.40 18.19 12.83
N GLY A 283 3.72 17.78 11.74
CA GLY A 283 4.14 16.59 10.96
C GLY A 283 4.77 16.83 9.58
N HIS A 284 4.84 18.06 9.07
CA HIS A 284 5.22 18.29 7.67
C HIS A 284 6.60 18.95 7.51
N PRO A 285 7.60 18.25 6.91
CA PRO A 285 8.98 18.75 6.80
C PRO A 285 9.19 20.06 6.04
N HIS A 286 8.26 20.44 5.15
CA HIS A 286 8.27 21.73 4.46
C HIS A 286 7.77 22.85 5.39
N ALA A 287 6.63 22.65 6.04
CA ALA A 287 6.09 23.62 6.99
C ALA A 287 7.00 23.89 8.18
N ASN A 288 7.67 22.85 8.67
CA ASN A 288 8.66 22.98 9.74
C ASN A 288 9.83 23.88 9.34
N ALA A 289 10.18 24.02 8.06
CA ALA A 289 11.33 24.83 7.64
C ALA A 289 11.11 26.34 7.94
N TRP A 290 9.96 26.91 7.59
CA TRP A 290 9.68 28.31 7.94
C TRP A 290 9.24 28.46 9.41
N LEU A 291 8.52 27.48 9.98
CA LEU A 291 8.12 27.53 11.39
C LEU A 291 9.32 27.49 12.35
N ASN A 292 10.32 26.64 12.08
CA ASN A 292 11.55 26.57 12.87
C ASN A 292 12.35 27.87 12.79
N ALA A 293 12.32 28.54 11.63
CA ALA A 293 12.89 29.87 11.43
C ALA A 293 12.11 30.98 12.16
N GLY A 294 10.92 30.70 12.72
CA GLY A 294 10.05 31.69 13.37
C GLY A 294 9.15 32.44 12.40
N TRP A 295 8.87 31.89 11.23
CA TRP A 295 8.06 32.47 10.16
C TRP A 295 6.79 31.65 9.86
N GLU A 296 5.77 32.31 9.33
CA GLU A 296 4.50 31.72 8.89
C GLU A 296 4.12 32.24 7.51
N VAL A 297 3.34 31.47 6.76
CA VAL A 297 2.85 31.90 5.44
C VAL A 297 1.52 32.64 5.60
N SER A 298 1.42 33.85 5.04
CA SER A 298 0.20 34.65 4.96
C SER A 298 -0.73 34.13 3.84
N PRO A 299 -2.05 34.42 3.83
CA PRO A 299 -2.97 33.84 2.84
C PRO A 299 -2.49 34.04 1.40
N VAL A 300 -2.29 32.92 0.71
CA VAL A 300 -1.57 32.83 -0.57
C VAL A 300 -2.49 33.12 -1.76
N GLU A 301 -2.08 34.03 -2.64
CA GLU A 301 -2.55 34.07 -4.03
C GLU A 301 -1.77 33.03 -4.86
N LEU A 302 -2.41 31.90 -5.15
CA LEU A 302 -1.79 30.81 -5.90
C LEU A 302 -1.41 31.27 -7.32
N GLY A 303 -0.23 30.86 -7.78
CA GLY A 303 0.24 31.11 -9.14
C GLY A 303 1.10 32.36 -9.35
N LYS A 304 1.47 33.10 -8.29
CA LYS A 304 2.39 34.24 -8.40
C LYS A 304 3.49 34.27 -7.34
N ILE A 305 3.16 34.49 -6.07
CA ILE A 305 4.13 34.73 -4.98
C ILE A 305 3.64 34.16 -3.65
N ILE A 306 4.57 33.74 -2.80
CA ILE A 306 4.35 33.29 -1.42
C ILE A 306 4.92 34.33 -0.47
N THR A 307 4.10 34.77 0.49
CA THR A 307 4.52 35.76 1.50
C THR A 307 4.67 35.11 2.87
N PHE A 308 5.90 35.10 3.38
CA PHE A 308 6.26 34.71 4.74
C PHE A 308 6.22 35.93 5.67
N ARG A 309 5.69 35.76 6.87
CA ARG A 309 5.66 36.76 7.95
C ARG A 309 6.30 36.19 9.19
N ARG A 310 7.16 36.95 9.86
CA ARG A 310 7.82 36.53 11.10
C ARG A 310 6.84 36.61 12.29
N VAL A 311 6.79 35.57 13.13
CA VAL A 311 5.76 35.42 14.17
C VAL A 311 6.33 34.96 15.53
N GLY A 312 7.63 34.64 15.64
CA GLY A 312 8.26 34.31 16.92
C GLY A 312 9.79 34.15 16.87
N LYS A 313 10.43 33.91 18.03
CA LYS A 313 11.87 33.61 18.11
C LYS A 313 12.15 32.19 17.61
N ALA A 314 13.19 32.02 16.81
CA ALA A 314 13.56 30.74 16.20
C ALA A 314 14.08 29.74 17.25
N LYS A 315 13.75 28.45 17.12
CA LYS A 315 14.19 27.40 18.06
C LYS A 315 15.68 27.05 17.84
N SER A 316 16.40 26.70 18.91
CA SER A 316 17.82 26.33 18.89
C SER A 316 18.03 24.84 18.53
N PRO A 317 19.18 24.44 17.95
CA PRO A 317 19.38 23.08 17.45
C PRO A 317 19.52 21.99 18.53
N GLU A 318 19.92 22.34 19.75
CA GLU A 318 20.42 21.41 20.77
C GLU A 318 19.33 20.76 21.65
N GLU A 319 18.12 21.33 21.73
CA GLU A 319 17.03 20.82 22.58
C GLU A 319 16.37 19.51 22.06
N ASN A 320 16.79 18.99 20.90
CA ASN A 320 16.14 17.84 20.24
C ASN A 320 16.78 16.47 20.48
N ILE A 321 17.87 16.36 21.27
CA ILE A 321 18.71 15.13 21.34
C ILE A 321 18.38 14.20 22.53
N SER A 322 17.69 14.66 23.57
CA SER A 322 17.70 13.99 24.89
C SER A 322 16.67 12.87 25.16
N ILE A 323 15.84 12.43 24.20
CA ILE A 323 14.69 11.53 24.50
C ILE A 323 14.94 10.06 24.07
N SER A 324 16.08 9.70 23.49
CA SER A 324 16.25 8.41 22.78
C SER A 324 17.24 7.40 23.37
N GLN A 325 17.48 7.33 24.69
CA GLN A 325 18.21 6.20 25.29
C GLN A 325 17.70 5.71 26.67
N GLY A 326 17.37 4.40 26.73
CA GLY A 326 17.23 3.55 27.92
C GLY A 326 15.88 2.78 27.99
N VAL A 327 15.73 1.47 28.32
CA VAL A 327 16.57 0.30 28.71
C VAL A 327 15.69 -0.98 28.54
N GLN A 328 16.27 -2.16 28.27
CA GLN A 328 15.63 -3.50 28.30
C GLN A 328 15.54 -4.10 29.73
N SER A 329 14.50 -4.88 30.07
CA SER A 329 14.60 -6.00 31.04
C SER A 329 13.38 -6.96 31.00
N SER A 330 13.66 -8.25 31.17
CA SER A 330 12.78 -9.42 31.17
C SER A 330 12.08 -9.71 32.52
N THR A 331 10.77 -10.02 32.49
CA THR A 331 10.09 -10.93 33.44
C THR A 331 8.70 -11.34 32.90
N THR A 332 8.32 -12.61 33.06
CA THR A 332 6.97 -13.15 32.80
C THR A 332 5.94 -12.40 33.66
N PRO A 333 4.80 -11.91 33.12
CA PRO A 333 3.82 -11.24 33.96
C PRO A 333 2.88 -12.26 34.61
N GLU A 334 2.79 -12.22 35.94
CA GLU A 334 1.67 -12.77 36.70
C GLU A 334 0.37 -12.09 36.25
N ILE A 335 -0.64 -12.88 35.93
CA ILE A 335 -1.95 -12.41 35.45
C ILE A 335 -2.75 -11.96 36.67
N GLY A 336 -3.08 -10.67 36.74
CA GLY A 336 -3.89 -10.10 37.82
C GLY A 336 -5.31 -10.68 37.86
N ILE A 337 -5.82 -10.89 39.07
CA ILE A 337 -7.15 -11.47 39.37
C ILE A 337 -8.30 -10.67 38.68
N GLU A 338 -8.07 -9.39 38.39
CA GLU A 338 -9.03 -8.48 37.74
C GLU A 338 -9.38 -8.86 36.28
N ASP A 339 -8.59 -9.71 35.62
CA ASP A 339 -8.81 -10.12 34.22
C ASP A 339 -9.64 -11.41 34.07
N ILE A 340 -9.97 -12.10 35.16
CA ILE A 340 -10.64 -13.40 35.13
C ILE A 340 -12.03 -13.34 34.48
N PRO A 341 -12.90 -12.34 34.76
CA PRO A 341 -14.20 -12.22 34.08
C PRO A 341 -14.07 -12.07 32.55
N GLU A 342 -13.06 -11.33 32.09
CA GLU A 342 -12.81 -11.10 30.66
C GLU A 342 -12.22 -12.35 29.97
N LEU A 343 -11.43 -13.15 30.69
CA LEU A 343 -10.93 -14.44 30.23
C LEU A 343 -12.04 -15.49 30.10
N ILE A 344 -12.98 -15.52 31.06
CA ILE A 344 -14.17 -16.40 30.99
C ILE A 344 -15.06 -16.00 29.80
N ARG A 345 -15.21 -14.69 29.53
CA ARG A 345 -15.94 -14.18 28.37
C ARG A 345 -15.30 -14.61 27.04
N LYS A 346 -13.97 -14.56 26.95
CA LYS A 346 -13.21 -15.05 25.77
C LYS A 346 -13.34 -16.57 25.60
N LEU A 347 -13.25 -17.34 26.68
CA LEU A 347 -13.43 -18.79 26.65
C LEU A 347 -14.85 -19.20 26.21
N SER A 348 -15.89 -18.48 26.65
CA SER A 348 -17.27 -18.74 26.23
C SER A 348 -17.42 -18.57 24.71
N LYS A 349 -16.79 -17.52 24.17
CA LYS A 349 -16.81 -17.25 22.73
C LYS A 349 -16.12 -18.35 21.92
N LEU A 350 -15.01 -18.90 22.41
CA LEU A 350 -14.31 -20.03 21.77
C LEU A 350 -15.14 -21.32 21.80
N ASN A 351 -15.92 -21.55 22.86
CA ASN A 351 -16.85 -22.68 22.96
C ASN A 351 -18.04 -22.52 21.99
N ASP A 352 -18.61 -21.31 21.89
CA ASP A 352 -19.71 -21.00 20.97
C ASP A 352 -19.28 -21.09 19.49
N GLU A 353 -18.00 -20.80 19.21
CA GLU A 353 -17.37 -20.96 17.89
C GLU A 353 -16.93 -22.42 17.60
N GLY A 354 -17.11 -23.35 18.56
CA GLY A 354 -16.78 -24.77 18.43
C GLY A 354 -15.27 -25.07 18.37
N ILE A 355 -14.43 -24.12 18.81
CA ILE A 355 -12.97 -24.23 18.81
C ILE A 355 -12.48 -25.08 19.98
N ILE A 356 -13.20 -25.05 21.11
CA ILE A 356 -12.97 -25.91 22.27
C ILE A 356 -14.23 -26.70 22.58
N THR A 357 -14.07 -27.88 23.16
CA THR A 357 -15.21 -28.69 23.59
C THR A 357 -15.87 -28.10 24.83
N LYS A 358 -17.16 -28.41 25.04
CA LYS A 358 -17.90 -27.95 26.23
C LYS A 358 -17.27 -28.43 27.54
N GLU A 359 -16.68 -29.62 27.56
CA GLU A 359 -15.92 -30.15 28.71
C GLU A 359 -14.63 -29.36 28.96
N GLU A 360 -13.87 -29.02 27.92
CA GLU A 360 -12.65 -28.20 28.05
C GLU A 360 -12.96 -26.78 28.50
N PHE A 361 -14.07 -26.21 28.05
CA PHE A 361 -14.56 -24.92 28.49
C PHE A 361 -14.86 -24.92 29.99
N GLU A 362 -15.67 -25.87 30.48
CA GLU A 362 -16.02 -25.94 31.91
C GLU A 362 -14.80 -26.21 32.79
N LYS A 363 -13.85 -27.04 32.33
CA LYS A 363 -12.60 -27.28 33.05
C LYS A 363 -11.75 -26.01 33.20
N LYS A 364 -11.53 -25.27 32.11
CA LYS A 364 -10.72 -24.03 32.11
C LYS A 364 -11.40 -22.89 32.85
N LYS A 365 -12.73 -22.80 32.75
CA LYS A 365 -13.54 -21.83 33.51
C LYS A 365 -13.43 -22.09 35.01
N LYS A 366 -13.52 -23.35 35.44
CA LYS A 366 -13.34 -23.73 36.85
C LYS A 366 -11.94 -23.38 37.36
N GLU A 367 -10.89 -23.70 36.60
CA GLU A 367 -9.51 -23.38 36.96
C GLU A 367 -9.26 -21.87 37.10
N LEU A 368 -9.94 -21.04 36.31
CA LEU A 368 -9.86 -19.58 36.42
C LEU A 368 -10.65 -19.05 37.61
N LEU A 369 -11.81 -19.62 37.91
CA LEU A 369 -12.60 -19.24 39.08
C LEU A 369 -11.94 -19.67 40.40
N ASP A 370 -11.18 -20.77 40.41
CA ASP A 370 -10.41 -21.23 41.57
C ASP A 370 -9.18 -20.33 41.86
N ARG A 371 -8.86 -19.36 40.98
CA ARG A 371 -7.79 -18.36 41.14
C ARG A 371 -8.31 -16.99 41.65
N LEU A 372 -9.63 -16.82 41.78
CA LEU A 372 -10.28 -15.73 42.53
C LEU A 372 -10.28 -16.08 44.02
#